data_AF-A0A822D073-F1
#
_entry.id   AF-A0A822D073-F1
#
_cell.length_a   1.000
_cell.length_b   1.000
_cell.length_c   1.000
_cell.angle_alpha   90.00
_cell.angle_beta   90.00
_cell.angle_gamma   90.00
#
_symmetry.space_group_name_H-M   'P 1'
#
loop_
_entity.id
_entity.type
_entity.pdbx_description
1 polymer ?
#
loop_
_entity_poly.entity_id
_entity_poly.type
_entity_poly.pdbx_seq_one_letter_code
_entity_poly.pdbx_strand_id
1 'polypeptide(L)' 'GDIDDDDDEPYVIDGSLFSNLGKYFNHSCEPNMFIQNVFIESHDLHFPNLALFTRTHVKAGQ' A
#
# COMPACT_ATOMS: atom_id res chain seq x y z
N GLY A 1 -5.80 -35.01 2.65
CA GLY A 1 -5.70 -34.78 1.20
C GLY A 1 -5.58 -33.30 1.10
N ASP A 2 -4.40 -32.85 1.46
CA ASP A 2 -4.18 -31.55 2.07
C ASP A 2 -3.96 -30.60 0.91
N ILE A 3 -4.98 -29.80 0.62
CA ILE A 3 -4.94 -28.76 -0.40
C ILE A 3 -4.85 -27.46 0.40
N ASP A 4 -3.60 -27.11 0.68
CA ASP A 4 -3.03 -25.76 0.73
C ASP A 4 -4.01 -24.61 1.08
N ASP A 5 -4.04 -24.26 2.37
CA ASP A 5 -4.45 -22.94 2.91
C ASP A 5 -3.40 -21.86 2.52
N ASP A 6 -3.08 -21.71 1.23
CA ASP A 6 -2.13 -20.70 0.72
C ASP A 6 -2.76 -19.28 0.63
N ASP A 7 -4.09 -19.15 0.76
CA ASP A 7 -4.82 -17.87 0.64
C ASP A 7 -4.66 -16.96 1.89
N ASP A 8 -4.11 -17.47 3.00
CA ASP A 8 -3.95 -16.70 4.25
C ASP A 8 -2.52 -16.13 4.45
N GLU A 9 -1.57 -16.42 3.56
CA GLU A 9 -0.22 -15.87 3.70
C GLU A 9 -0.12 -14.40 3.26
N PRO A 10 0.50 -13.51 4.07
CA PRO A 10 0.58 -12.10 3.74
C PRO A 10 1.63 -11.82 2.66
N TYR A 11 1.23 -11.05 1.64
CA TYR A 11 2.15 -10.53 0.62
C TYR A 11 2.86 -9.24 1.07
N VAL A 12 4.10 -9.05 0.61
CA VAL A 12 4.94 -7.88 0.92
C VAL A 12 5.37 -7.19 -0.37
N ILE A 13 5.40 -5.86 -0.35
CA ILE A 13 5.93 -5.03 -1.44
C ILE A 13 7.39 -4.68 -1.13
N ASP A 14 8.31 -5.12 -2.00
CA ASP A 14 9.73 -4.73 -1.95
C ASP A 14 10.05 -3.67 -3.01
N GLY A 15 10.32 -2.44 -2.56
CA GLY A 15 10.68 -1.30 -3.39
C GLY A 15 12.18 -1.02 -3.52
N SER A 16 13.03 -1.96 -3.10
CA SER A 16 14.49 -1.75 -2.99
C SER A 16 15.15 -1.51 -4.36
N LEU A 17 14.75 -2.28 -5.38
CA LEU A 17 15.30 -2.17 -6.74
C LEU A 17 14.41 -1.31 -7.66
N PHE A 18 13.10 -1.51 -7.61
CA PHE A 18 12.13 -0.82 -8.47
C PHE A 18 10.98 -0.28 -7.63
N SER A 19 10.73 1.03 -7.72
CA SER A 19 9.63 1.68 -7.01
C SER A 19 9.38 3.08 -7.56
N ASN A 20 8.20 3.63 -7.24
CA ASN A 20 7.83 5.02 -7.48
C ASN A 20 8.27 5.94 -6.32
N LEU A 21 7.81 7.21 -6.35
CA LEU A 21 8.07 8.22 -5.31
C LEU A 21 7.56 7.82 -3.92
N GLY A 22 6.60 6.90 -3.83
CA GLY A 22 5.99 6.46 -2.58
C GLY A 22 6.97 5.90 -1.57
N LYS A 23 8.09 5.30 -2.02
CA LYS A 23 9.13 4.76 -1.13
C LYS A 23 9.83 5.81 -0.26
N TYR A 24 9.73 7.08 -0.62
CA TYR A 24 10.39 8.18 0.10
C TYR A 24 9.49 8.83 1.16
N PHE A 25 8.21 8.42 1.26
CA PHE A 25 7.37 8.87 2.36
C PHE A 25 7.87 8.28 3.67
N ASN A 26 8.09 9.14 4.66
CA ASN A 26 8.61 8.75 5.96
C ASN A 26 7.48 8.32 6.90
N HIS A 27 7.81 7.49 7.87
CA HIS A 27 6.94 7.19 8.99
C HIS A 27 6.72 8.43 9.89
N SER A 28 5.49 8.62 10.37
CA SER A 28 5.12 9.59 11.39
C SER A 28 4.13 8.95 12.35
N CYS A 29 4.28 9.21 13.66
CA CYS A 29 3.29 8.82 14.67
C CYS A 29 1.96 9.58 14.51
N GLU A 30 1.99 10.72 13.83
CA GLU A 30 0.83 11.54 13.49
C GLU A 30 0.84 11.78 11.96
N PRO A 31 0.47 10.77 11.15
CA PRO A 31 0.56 10.87 9.70
C PRO A 31 -0.57 11.74 9.12
N ASN A 32 -0.24 12.59 8.16
CA ASN A 32 -1.21 13.38 7.39
C ASN A 32 -1.82 12.61 6.20
N MET A 33 -1.35 11.37 5.98
CA MET A 33 -1.75 10.48 4.89
C MET A 33 -2.06 9.07 5.40
N PHE A 34 -2.79 8.30 4.59
CA PHE A 34 -3.08 6.89 4.85
C PHE A 34 -3.01 6.09 3.55
N ILE A 35 -2.80 4.78 3.69
CA ILE A 35 -2.79 3.82 2.58
C ILE A 35 -4.19 3.18 2.49
N GLN A 36 -4.72 3.08 1.27
CA GLN A 36 -5.97 2.40 0.96
C GLN A 36 -5.75 1.42 -0.19
N ASN A 37 -6.19 0.18 -0.01
CA ASN A 37 -6.23 -0.82 -1.07
C ASN A 37 -7.29 -0.42 -2.11
N VAL A 38 -6.90 -0.37 -3.38
CA VAL A 38 -7.80 -0.09 -4.51
C VAL A 38 -7.59 -1.12 -5.62
N PHE A 39 -8.66 -1.41 -6.35
CA PHE A 39 -8.68 -2.38 -7.44
C PHE A 39 -9.08 -1.64 -8.71
N ILE A 40 -8.17 -1.59 -9.68
CA ILE A 40 -8.37 -0.85 -10.93
C ILE A 40 -8.59 -1.82 -12.09
N GLU A 41 -7.67 -2.79 -12.25
CA GLU A 41 -7.66 -3.71 -13.39
C GLU A 41 -8.08 -5.13 -12.98
N SER A 42 -7.39 -5.73 -11.99
CA SER A 42 -7.77 -7.01 -11.40
C SER A 42 -8.59 -6.79 -10.12
N HIS A 43 -9.58 -7.66 -9.90
CA HIS A 43 -10.32 -7.75 -8.63
C HIS A 43 -9.72 -8.84 -7.73
N ASP A 44 -8.43 -9.15 -7.92
CA ASP A 44 -7.71 -10.14 -7.13
C ASP A 44 -7.32 -9.52 -5.78
N LEU A 45 -7.90 -10.04 -4.70
CA LEU A 45 -7.72 -9.52 -3.35
C LEU A 45 -6.28 -9.67 -2.83
N HIS A 46 -5.49 -10.56 -3.42
CA HIS A 46 -4.10 -10.78 -3.07
C HIS A 46 -3.17 -9.66 -3.56
N PHE A 47 -3.54 -8.98 -4.66
CA PHE A 47 -2.70 -7.98 -5.32
C PHE A 47 -3.41 -6.63 -5.50
N PRO A 48 -3.81 -5.95 -4.40
CA PRO A 48 -4.38 -4.62 -4.48
C PRO A 48 -3.32 -3.59 -4.90
N ASN A 49 -3.78 -2.50 -5.53
CA ASN A 49 -2.96 -1.31 -5.67
C ASN A 49 -2.99 -0.53 -4.34
N LEU A 50 -1.82 -0.12 -3.85
CA LEU A 50 -1.75 0.75 -2.67
C LEU A 50 -1.84 2.21 -3.08
N ALA A 51 -2.98 2.85 -2.77
CA ALA A 51 -3.21 4.26 -3.03
C ALA A 51 -3.02 5.09 -1.75
N LEU A 52 -2.42 6.28 -1.90
CA LEU A 52 -2.18 7.22 -0.80
C LEU A 52 -3.17 8.37 -0.86
N PHE A 53 -3.87 8.60 0.26
CA PHE A 53 -4.83 9.68 0.40
C PHE A 53 -4.49 10.54 1.61
N THR A 54 -4.82 11.83 1.55
CA THR A 54 -4.62 12.73 2.69
C THR A 54 -5.77 12.58 3.68
N ARG A 55 -5.44 12.52 4.98
CA ARG A 55 -6.44 12.50 6.08
C ARG A 55 -6.93 13.90 6.43
N THR A 56 -6.13 14.90 6.08
CA THR A 56 -6.32 16.31 6.40
C THR A 56 -5.93 17.18 5.21
N HIS A 57 -6.30 18.45 5.23
CA HIS A 57 -5.78 19.40 4.26
C HIS A 57 -4.26 19.57 4.43
N VAL A 58 -3.49 19.26 3.39
CA VAL A 58 -2.02 19.38 3.38
C VAL A 58 -1.65 20.74 2.81
N LYS A 59 -0.83 21.50 3.56
CA LYS A 59 -0.34 22.81 3.09
C LYS A 59 0.86 22.62 2.16
N ALA A 60 1.11 23.59 1.28
CA ALA A 60 2.31 23.59 0.46
C ALA A 60 3.57 23.58 1.34
N GLY A 61 4.52 22.69 1.03
CA GLY A 61 5.77 22.54 1.79
C GLY A 61 5.68 21.73 3.08
N GLN A 62 4.52 21.12 3.36
CA GLN A 62 4.35 20.13 4.42
C GLN A 62 4.80 18.73 3.96
#